data_AF-A0A7S0A9C3-F1
#
_entry.id   AF-A0A7S0A9C3-F1
#
_cell.length_a   1.000
_cell.length_b   1.000
_cell.length_c   1.000
_cell.angle_alpha   90.00
_cell.angle_beta   90.00
_cell.angle_gamma   90.00
#
_symmetry.space_group_name_H-M   'P 1'
#
loop_
_entity.id
_entity.type
_entity.pdbx_description
1 polymer ?
#
loop_
_entity_poly.entity_id
_entity_poly.type
_entity_poly.pdbx_seq_one_letter_code
_entity_poly.pdbx_strand_id
1 'polypeptide(L)'
;AAFISNVGNLVEPIADTTDYRLKQRCFGLFSHSDQQNGAQTLKCQDMGTMAKGAGGRVADALAAGKEQYRVTSFSLAGTAIWPKGVETQRQIVGQQNLEGFVKYEQYRETIGNI
;
A
#
# COMPACT_ATOMS: atom_id res chain seq x y z
N ALA A 1 30.71 -5.02 -3.14
CA ALA A 1 29.46 -4.42 -2.64
C ALA A 1 28.95 -5.26 -1.48
N ALA A 2 28.46 -4.64 -0.41
CA ALA A 2 27.80 -5.34 0.70
C ALA A 2 26.31 -5.00 0.66
N PHE A 3 25.45 -6.00 0.79
CA PHE A 3 24.00 -5.87 0.85
C PHE A 3 23.53 -6.48 2.18
N ILE A 4 22.62 -5.79 2.86
CA ILE A 4 21.97 -6.29 4.07
C ILE A 4 20.53 -6.64 3.69
N SER A 5 20.24 -7.94 3.60
CA SER A 5 18.89 -8.45 3.42
C SER A 5 18.07 -8.31 4.70
N ASN A 6 16.74 -8.34 4.56
CA ASN A 6 15.80 -8.55 5.68
C ASN A 6 15.79 -7.43 6.74
N VAL A 7 16.18 -6.20 6.37
CA VAL A 7 16.05 -5.02 7.24
C VAL A 7 14.62 -4.47 7.26
N GLY A 8 13.77 -4.91 6.31
CA GLY A 8 12.42 -4.39 6.13
C GLY A 8 12.44 -2.94 5.60
N ASN A 9 11.25 -2.35 5.54
CA ASN A 9 11.11 -0.94 5.13
C ASN A 9 11.52 -0.03 6.31
N LEU A 10 12.10 1.13 5.99
CA LEU A 10 12.36 2.19 6.95
C LEU A 10 11.70 3.48 6.48
N VAL A 11 11.04 4.19 7.40
CA VAL A 11 10.48 5.53 7.14
C VAL A 11 11.62 6.55 7.05
N GLU A 12 12.57 6.44 7.97
CA GLU A 12 13.74 7.28 8.10
C GLU A 12 14.92 6.45 8.68
N PRO A 13 16.18 6.89 8.50
CA PRO A 13 17.33 6.18 9.05
C PRO A 13 17.29 6.08 10.59
N ILE A 14 17.57 4.89 11.11
CA ILE A 14 17.64 4.59 12.55
C ILE A 14 19.09 4.22 12.88
N ALA A 15 19.77 5.03 13.69
CA ALA A 15 21.18 4.79 14.04
C ALA A 15 21.34 3.88 15.26
N ASP A 16 20.46 4.02 16.26
CA ASP A 16 20.57 3.33 17.53
C ASP A 16 19.20 3.00 18.18
N THR A 17 19.25 2.47 19.40
CA THR A 17 18.05 2.07 20.15
C THR A 17 17.24 3.26 20.69
N THR A 18 17.86 4.43 20.82
CA THR A 18 17.17 5.68 21.19
C THR A 18 16.36 6.17 20.00
N ASP A 19 16.98 6.23 18.83
CA ASP A 19 16.32 6.52 17.55
C ASP A 19 15.15 5.57 17.31
N TYR A 20 15.35 4.26 17.53
CA TYR A 20 14.30 3.26 17.36
C TYR A 20 13.04 3.52 18.21
N ARG A 21 13.19 4.19 19.37
CA ARG A 21 12.07 4.50 20.26
C ARG A 21 11.41 5.85 19.95
N LEU A 22 12.16 6.80 19.40
CA LEU A 22 11.71 8.17 19.22
C LEU A 22 11.25 8.48 17.79
N LYS A 23 11.85 7.84 16.78
CA LYS A 23 11.55 8.09 15.37
C LYS A 23 10.30 7.37 14.91
N GLN A 24 9.68 7.90 13.85
CA GLN A 24 8.52 7.25 13.25
C GLN A 24 8.97 5.96 12.56
N ARG A 25 8.25 4.88 12.84
CA ARG A 25 8.54 3.56 12.30
C ARG A 25 7.47 3.12 11.33
N CYS A 26 7.83 2.17 10.47
CA CYS A 26 6.82 1.46 9.70
C CYS A 26 5.90 0.68 10.63
N PHE A 27 4.62 0.59 10.28
CA PHE A 27 3.74 -0.35 10.94
C PHE A 27 4.21 -1.78 10.67
N GLY A 28 4.09 -2.65 11.69
CA GLY A 28 4.40 -4.07 11.54
C GLY A 28 5.83 -4.36 11.09
N LEU A 29 6.84 -3.73 11.71
CA LEU A 29 8.27 -3.91 11.37
C LEU A 29 8.73 -5.38 11.24
N PHE A 30 8.06 -6.31 11.92
CA PHE A 30 8.36 -7.76 11.88
C PHE A 30 7.25 -8.60 11.21
N SER A 31 6.35 -7.94 10.48
CA SER A 31 5.24 -8.56 9.76
C SER A 31 5.54 -8.53 8.27
N HIS A 32 5.75 -9.72 7.69
CA HIS A 32 6.01 -9.84 6.26
C HIS A 32 4.87 -9.28 5.40
N SER A 33 3.61 -9.40 5.85
CA SER A 33 2.46 -8.82 5.13
C SER A 33 2.48 -7.29 5.15
N ASP A 34 2.85 -6.67 6.28
CA ASP A 34 2.92 -5.21 6.37
C ASP A 34 4.12 -4.66 5.60
N GLN A 35 5.24 -5.36 5.59
CA GLN A 35 6.39 -5.01 4.75
C GLN A 35 6.03 -5.08 3.25
N GLN A 36 5.31 -6.13 2.82
CA GLN A 36 4.80 -6.24 1.44
C GLN A 36 3.82 -5.11 1.09
N ASN A 37 2.91 -4.76 2.00
CA ASN A 37 2.00 -3.63 1.80
C ASN A 37 2.80 -2.33 1.66
N GLY A 38 3.73 -2.05 2.58
CA GLY A 38 4.58 -0.86 2.53
C GLY A 38 5.42 -0.77 1.26
N ALA A 39 5.88 -1.91 0.72
CA ALA A 39 6.59 -1.96 -0.56
C ALA A 39 5.65 -1.64 -1.74
N GLN A 40 4.42 -2.16 -1.72
CA GLN A 40 3.44 -1.89 -2.78
C GLN A 40 2.87 -0.46 -2.73
N THR A 41 2.78 0.13 -1.54
CA THR A 41 2.30 1.50 -1.36
C THR A 41 3.40 2.54 -1.44
N LEU A 42 4.67 2.12 -1.34
CA LEU A 42 5.86 2.97 -1.11
C LEU A 42 5.71 3.88 0.13
N LYS A 43 4.88 3.45 1.09
CA LYS A 43 4.57 4.21 2.30
C LYS A 43 4.19 3.24 3.42
N CYS A 44 5.16 2.91 4.26
CA CYS A 44 5.02 1.91 5.31
C CYS A 44 4.52 2.48 6.65
N GLN A 45 4.55 3.81 6.79
CA GLN A 45 4.08 4.51 7.98
C GLN A 45 2.56 4.65 8.04
N ASP A 46 1.86 4.28 6.98
CA ASP A 46 0.41 4.17 6.96
C ASP A 46 0.04 2.70 7.18
N MET A 47 -0.86 2.45 8.13
CA MET A 47 -1.33 1.09 8.43
C MET A 47 -2.06 0.48 7.21
N GLY A 48 -1.79 -0.80 6.95
CA GLY A 48 -2.50 -1.60 5.95
C GLY A 48 -2.45 -1.01 4.55
N THR A 49 -3.62 -0.64 4.02
CA THR A 49 -3.79 -0.20 2.61
C THR A 49 -4.17 1.28 2.46
N MET A 50 -4.09 2.05 3.56
CA MET A 50 -4.49 3.46 3.58
C MET A 50 -3.77 4.31 2.55
N ALA A 51 -2.46 4.10 2.39
CA ALA A 51 -1.62 4.86 1.46
C ALA A 51 -1.98 4.66 -0.03
N LYS A 52 -2.82 3.66 -0.36
CA LYS A 52 -3.07 3.17 -1.73
C LYS A 52 -1.79 2.65 -2.40
N GLY A 53 -1.96 1.92 -3.50
CA GLY A 53 -0.86 1.35 -4.27
C GLY A 53 -0.12 2.40 -5.07
N ALA A 54 1.20 2.30 -5.14
CA ALA A 54 2.01 3.21 -5.93
C ALA A 54 1.68 3.12 -7.43
N GLY A 55 1.44 1.92 -7.96
CA GLY A 55 1.02 1.73 -9.36
C GLY A 55 -0.32 2.41 -9.68
N GLY A 56 -1.28 2.33 -8.76
CA GLY A 56 -2.55 3.02 -8.91
C GLY A 56 -2.43 4.55 -8.85
N ARG A 57 -1.57 5.09 -7.97
CA ARG A 57 -1.28 6.54 -7.95
C ARG A 57 -0.58 7.02 -9.23
N VAL A 58 0.25 6.17 -9.84
CA VAL A 58 0.82 6.44 -11.17
C VAL A 58 -0.29 6.50 -12.23
N ALA A 59 -1.25 5.57 -12.20
CA ALA A 59 -2.40 5.59 -13.10
C ALA A 59 -3.25 6.86 -12.89
N ASP A 60 -3.51 7.26 -11.65
CA ASP A 60 -4.20 8.51 -11.33
C ASP A 60 -3.49 9.72 -11.93
N ALA A 61 -2.16 9.78 -11.79
CA ALA A 61 -1.36 10.87 -12.32
C ALA A 61 -1.38 10.91 -13.87
N LEU A 62 -1.41 9.76 -14.54
CA LEU A 62 -1.54 9.68 -16.00
C LEU A 62 -2.93 10.12 -16.47
N ALA A 63 -3.99 9.79 -15.74
CA ALA A 63 -5.36 10.19 -16.04
C ALA A 63 -5.62 11.68 -15.79
N ALA A 64 -5.03 12.24 -14.72
CA ALA A 64 -5.14 13.65 -14.37
C ALA A 64 -4.11 14.55 -15.07
N GLY A 65 -3.12 13.95 -15.74
CA GLY A 65 -2.08 14.66 -16.47
C GLY A 65 -2.62 15.44 -17.67
N LYS A 66 -1.75 16.25 -18.29
CA LYS A 66 -2.11 17.13 -19.42
C LYS A 66 -2.80 16.41 -20.58
N GLU A 67 -2.34 15.19 -20.89
CA GLU A 67 -2.85 14.37 -22.00
C GLU A 67 -4.10 13.55 -21.61
N GLN A 68 -4.48 13.55 -20.33
CA GLN A 68 -5.68 12.91 -19.79
C GLN A 68 -5.88 11.46 -20.27
N TYR A 69 -4.86 10.63 -20.09
CA TYR A 69 -4.89 9.28 -20.63
C TYR A 69 -6.01 8.45 -20.02
N ARG A 70 -6.69 7.66 -20.86
CA ARG A 70 -7.57 6.61 -20.37
C ARG A 70 -6.73 5.45 -19.85
N VAL A 71 -6.65 5.33 -18.54
CA VAL A 71 -5.90 4.26 -17.86
C VAL A 71 -6.82 3.13 -17.43
N THR A 72 -6.27 1.93 -17.33
CA THR A 72 -6.95 0.78 -16.74
C THR A 72 -5.94 0.03 -15.90
N SER A 73 -6.35 -0.38 -14.71
CA SER A 73 -5.50 -1.05 -13.74
C SER A 73 -6.17 -2.34 -13.29
N PHE A 74 -5.46 -3.46 -13.38
CA PHE A 74 -6.01 -4.77 -13.09
C PHE A 74 -5.03 -5.65 -12.31
N SER A 75 -5.60 -6.60 -11.58
CA SER A 75 -4.89 -7.73 -11.00
C SER A 75 -5.36 -9.01 -11.67
N LEU A 76 -4.41 -9.88 -12.04
CA LEU A 76 -4.74 -11.19 -12.61
C LEU A 76 -5.47 -12.06 -11.59
N ALA A 77 -5.08 -11.98 -10.31
CA ALA A 77 -5.77 -12.66 -9.21
C ALA A 77 -5.60 -11.89 -7.90
N GLY A 78 -6.54 -12.06 -6.97
CA GLY A 78 -6.41 -11.56 -5.61
C GLY A 78 -6.55 -10.04 -5.43
N THR A 79 -6.35 -9.61 -4.19
CA THR A 79 -6.67 -8.26 -3.72
C THR A 79 -5.47 -7.32 -3.62
N ALA A 80 -4.47 -7.49 -4.51
CA ALA A 80 -3.22 -6.72 -4.50
C ALA A 80 -3.47 -5.21 -4.42
N ILE A 81 -2.71 -4.51 -3.57
CA ILE A 81 -2.90 -3.08 -3.32
C ILE A 81 -2.20 -2.22 -4.38
N TRP A 82 -1.06 -2.68 -4.91
CA TRP A 82 -0.27 -1.99 -5.95
C TRP A 82 -1.10 -1.31 -7.07
N PRO A 83 -2.06 -2.00 -7.73
CA PRO A 83 -2.83 -1.41 -8.84
C PRO A 83 -3.90 -0.40 -8.41
N LYS A 84 -4.21 -0.25 -7.11
CA LYS A 84 -5.30 0.60 -6.63
C LYS A 84 -4.79 2.00 -6.31
N GLY A 85 -5.39 3.02 -6.93
CA GLY A 85 -5.12 4.43 -6.69
C GLY A 85 -6.08 5.04 -5.67
N VAL A 86 -6.10 6.38 -5.66
CA VAL A 86 -7.13 7.19 -5.01
C VAL A 86 -8.39 7.16 -5.87
N GLU A 87 -8.26 7.48 -7.16
CA GLU A 87 -9.37 7.49 -8.13
C GLU A 87 -9.45 6.16 -8.89
N THR A 88 -8.30 5.63 -9.31
CA THR A 88 -8.20 4.39 -10.08
C THR A 88 -8.55 3.20 -9.20
N GLN A 89 -9.67 2.54 -9.52
CA GLN A 89 -10.01 1.26 -8.92
C GLN A 89 -9.35 0.12 -9.67
N ARG A 90 -8.86 -0.87 -8.93
CA ARG A 90 -8.31 -2.11 -9.50
C ARG A 90 -9.45 -3.03 -9.95
N GLN A 91 -9.33 -3.62 -11.12
CA GLN A 91 -10.21 -4.70 -11.57
C GLN A 91 -9.57 -6.07 -11.29
N ILE A 92 -10.35 -7.09 -10.91
CA ILE A 92 -9.85 -8.47 -10.79
C ILE A 92 -10.33 -9.25 -12.01
N VAL A 93 -9.40 -9.77 -12.81
CA VAL A 93 -9.73 -10.42 -14.09
C VAL A 93 -9.89 -11.94 -13.95
N GLY A 94 -9.08 -12.59 -13.12
CA GLY A 94 -9.04 -14.06 -13.02
C GLY A 94 -10.14 -14.73 -12.20
N GLN A 95 -11.07 -13.96 -11.61
CA GLN A 95 -12.20 -14.52 -10.86
C GLN A 95 -13.41 -13.60 -11.02
N GLN A 96 -14.45 -14.08 -11.71
CA GLN A 96 -15.67 -13.30 -11.94
C GLN A 96 -16.26 -12.84 -10.59
N ASN A 97 -16.51 -11.52 -10.46
CA ASN A 97 -17.30 -10.91 -9.37
C ASN A 97 -16.73 -10.92 -7.94
N LEU A 98 -15.42 -10.72 -7.75
CA LEU A 98 -14.86 -10.44 -6.42
C LEU A 98 -14.29 -9.02 -6.32
N GLU A 99 -15.14 -8.01 -6.14
CA GLU A 99 -14.67 -6.79 -5.47
C GLU A 99 -14.53 -7.09 -3.98
N GLY A 100 -13.36 -7.61 -3.57
CA GLY A 100 -13.06 -7.80 -2.15
C GLY A 100 -13.31 -6.49 -1.38
N PHE A 101 -13.91 -6.56 -0.19
CA PHE A 101 -14.35 -5.40 0.58
C PHE A 101 -13.26 -4.31 0.70
N VAL A 102 -13.48 -3.19 0.03
CA VAL A 102 -12.49 -2.10 -0.12
C VAL A 102 -12.69 -0.94 0.87
N LYS A 103 -13.75 -1.00 1.69
CA LYS A 103 -14.19 0.09 2.57
C LYS A 103 -13.80 -0.11 4.04
N TYR A 104 -12.89 -1.05 4.34
CA TYR A 104 -12.43 -1.28 5.72
C TYR A 104 -12.03 0.01 6.43
N GLU A 105 -11.23 0.86 5.78
CA GLU A 105 -10.81 2.13 6.38
C GLU A 105 -11.97 3.08 6.68
N GLN A 106 -13.00 3.10 5.84
CA GLN A 106 -14.19 3.92 6.07
C GLN A 106 -14.99 3.43 7.30
N TYR A 107 -14.97 2.11 7.56
CA TYR A 107 -15.78 1.48 8.61
C TYR A 107 -14.96 0.99 9.80
N ARG A 108 -13.66 1.28 9.87
CA ARG A 108 -12.77 0.69 10.89
C ARG A 108 -13.21 1.03 12.31
N GLU A 109 -13.76 2.23 12.52
CA GLU A 109 -14.26 2.68 13.83
C GLU A 109 -15.56 1.97 14.22
N THR A 110 -16.38 1.59 13.24
CA THR A 110 -17.60 0.81 13.44
C THR A 110 -17.29 -0.68 13.67
N ILE A 111 -16.32 -1.23 12.94
CA ILE A 111 -15.93 -2.64 12.99
C ILE A 111 -15.07 -2.95 14.23
N GLY A 112 -14.29 -1.98 14.73
CA GLY A 112 -13.46 -2.14 15.93
C GLY A 112 -14.24 -2.18 17.25
N ASN A 113 -15.57 -2.01 17.21
CA ASN A 113 -16.47 -1.97 18.37
C ASN A 113 -17.36 -3.23 18.49
N ILE A 114 -16.94 -4.34 17.87
CA ILE A 114 -17.62 -5.64 17.87
C ILE A 114 -16.72 -6.69 18.53
#